data_AF-W6EVW3-F1
#
_entry.id   AF-W6EVW3-F1
#
_cell.length_a   1.000
_cell.length_b   1.000
_cell.length_c   1.000
_cell.angle_alpha   90.00
_cell.angle_beta   90.00
_cell.angle_gamma   90.00
#
_symmetry.space_group_name_H-M   'P 1'
#
loop_
_entity.id
_entity.type
_entity.pdbx_description
1 polymer ?
#
loop_
_entity_poly.entity_id
_entity_poly.type
_entity_poly.pdbx_seq_one_letter_code
_entity_poly.pdbx_strand_id
1 'polypeptide(L)'
;MMLFLKLSLLTLIISAPGLIVSRENMITCYSHVQRLTCETGLIKVKSSVYGRTNSITCNTNRPSSEVTNTNCALRITTIADRCNGLKECELKTELLGNPDPCYGTYKYYNTTYDCINGHLVVICEQGYSTLDCGSDSIEIINANYGRGNSRTCSNGIPSFQTQNTNCYAPNTLSTVAAMCKGKKTCTVEASNTIFNDPCFGTVKYLTVSYICTREIVTCESSTATLNCGAHRIKIISANYGRTDSTTCSSGRPASQISNKNCYTPDALNKIAARCEGQSSCEVPATNVVFSDPCYGTYKYLTIVYSCV
;
A
#
# COMPACT_ATOMS: atom_id res chain seq x y z
N MET A 1 26.69 36.50 -7.25
CA MET A 1 27.03 35.08 -6.99
C MET A 1 27.14 34.91 -5.47
N MET A 2 26.02 34.60 -4.81
CA MET A 2 25.95 34.40 -3.35
C MET A 2 25.58 32.95 -3.10
N LEU A 3 26.53 32.17 -2.59
CA LEU A 3 26.33 30.82 -2.10
C LEU A 3 25.62 30.90 -0.74
N PHE A 4 24.39 30.39 -0.66
CA PHE A 4 23.75 30.10 0.63
C PHE A 4 24.09 28.66 1.04
N LEU A 5 25.01 28.51 1.99
CA LEU A 5 25.28 27.25 2.68
C LEU A 5 24.08 26.96 3.61
N LYS A 6 23.28 25.93 3.31
CA LYS A 6 22.30 25.39 4.26
C LYS A 6 23.03 24.48 5.25
N LEU A 7 23.22 24.93 6.49
CA LEU A 7 23.49 24.05 7.62
C LEU A 7 22.21 23.28 7.96
N SER A 8 22.11 22.02 7.53
CA SER A 8 21.13 21.07 8.08
C SER A 8 21.74 20.39 9.30
N LEU A 9 21.09 20.62 10.45
CA LEU A 9 21.38 19.99 11.74
C LEU A 9 21.26 18.46 11.59
N LEU A 10 22.38 17.74 11.65
CA LEU A 10 22.38 16.27 11.68
C LEU A 10 21.98 15.82 13.09
N THR A 11 20.69 15.57 13.32
CA THR A 11 20.26 14.81 14.49
C THR A 11 20.67 13.36 14.29
N LEU A 12 21.64 12.90 15.08
CA LEU A 12 22.11 11.53 15.13
C LEU A 12 20.98 10.64 15.70
N ILE A 13 20.14 10.07 14.83
CA ILE A 13 19.15 9.06 15.22
C ILE A 13 19.92 7.75 15.39
N ILE A 14 19.90 7.22 16.61
CA ILE A 14 20.37 5.88 16.93
C ILE A 14 19.52 4.92 16.10
N SER A 15 20.11 4.33 15.06
CA SER A 15 19.46 3.34 14.21
C SER A 15 19.26 2.05 15.00
N ALA A 16 18.04 1.80 15.46
CA ALA A 16 17.63 0.44 15.76
C ALA A 16 17.59 -0.35 14.44
N PRO A 17 18.28 -1.50 14.32
CA PRO A 17 18.18 -2.33 13.13
C PRO A 17 16.82 -3.06 13.16
N GLY A 18 15.82 -2.45 12.52
CA GLY A 18 14.48 -3.02 12.37
C GLY A 18 13.40 -1.94 12.31
N LEU A 19 12.75 -1.81 11.15
CA LEU A 19 11.73 -0.81 10.77
C LEU A 19 12.21 0.63 10.61
N ILE A 20 12.72 0.95 9.42
CA ILE A 20 12.51 2.30 8.85
C ILE A 20 11.07 2.31 8.30
N VAL A 21 10.10 2.67 9.12
CA VAL A 21 8.80 3.18 8.62
C VAL A 21 8.84 4.68 8.87
N SER A 22 9.36 5.42 7.89
CA SER A 22 9.22 6.88 7.89
C SER A 22 7.75 7.17 7.62
N ARG A 23 7.01 7.54 8.68
CA ARG A 23 5.67 8.08 8.51
C ARG A 23 5.83 9.51 8.03
N GLU A 24 5.51 9.73 6.77
CA GLU A 24 5.60 11.05 6.14
C GLU A 24 4.24 11.75 6.19
N ASN A 25 4.29 13.07 6.39
CA ASN A 25 3.12 13.94 6.37
C ASN A 25 3.32 15.01 5.30
N MET A 26 2.45 15.03 4.30
CA MET A 26 2.48 15.96 3.18
C MET A 26 1.25 16.87 3.21
N ILE A 27 1.50 18.17 3.33
CA ILE A 27 0.48 19.20 3.24
C ILE A 27 0.59 19.91 1.90
N THR A 28 -0.52 20.06 1.19
CA THR A 28 -0.55 20.76 -0.11
C THR A 28 -1.76 21.68 -0.18
N CYS A 29 -1.52 22.99 -0.40
CA CYS A 29 -2.60 23.95 -0.57
C CYS A 29 -3.40 23.67 -1.85
N TYR A 30 -4.70 23.98 -1.87
CA TYR A 30 -5.51 23.81 -3.08
C TYR A 30 -4.94 24.56 -4.28
N SER A 31 -5.01 23.94 -5.47
CA SER A 31 -4.38 24.35 -6.75
C SER A 31 -2.84 24.27 -6.79
N HIS A 32 -2.19 23.71 -5.78
CA HIS A 32 -0.78 23.31 -5.88
C HIS A 32 -0.64 21.83 -6.32
N VAL A 33 0.56 21.46 -6.77
CA VAL A 33 0.91 20.08 -7.10
C VAL A 33 1.33 19.37 -5.82
N GLN A 34 0.66 18.26 -5.50
CA GLN A 34 1.06 17.37 -4.43
C GLN A 34 2.11 16.38 -4.96
N ARG A 35 3.18 16.19 -4.19
CA ARG A 35 4.28 15.28 -4.53
C ARG A 35 4.50 14.32 -3.36
N LEU A 36 4.37 13.02 -3.62
CA LEU A 36 4.72 11.96 -2.66
C LEU A 36 5.91 11.20 -3.24
N THR A 37 6.91 10.90 -2.42
CA THR A 37 8.13 10.22 -2.86
C THR A 37 8.62 9.27 -1.77
N CYS A 38 9.05 8.08 -2.16
CA CYS A 38 9.81 7.17 -1.33
C CYS A 38 11.22 7.02 -1.90
N GLU A 39 12.25 7.35 -1.11
CA GLU A 39 13.65 7.10 -1.50
C GLU A 39 13.90 5.60 -1.69
N THR A 40 13.33 4.80 -0.78
CA THR A 40 13.34 3.34 -0.85
C THR A 40 11.92 2.81 -0.66
N GLY A 41 11.53 1.84 -1.49
CA GLY A 41 10.19 1.24 -1.45
C GLY A 41 9.14 2.00 -2.25
N LEU A 42 7.88 1.75 -1.92
CA LEU A 42 6.69 2.19 -2.63
C LEU A 42 5.74 2.91 -1.66
N ILE A 43 5.07 3.94 -2.15
CA ILE A 43 4.12 4.74 -1.38
C ILE A 43 2.94 3.86 -0.92
N LYS A 44 2.59 3.96 0.35
CA LYS A 44 1.35 3.43 0.93
C LYS A 44 0.66 4.51 1.75
N VAL A 45 -0.32 5.16 1.14
CA VAL A 45 -1.14 6.19 1.78
C VAL A 45 -1.92 5.58 2.94
N LYS A 46 -1.86 6.25 4.09
CA LYS A 46 -2.51 5.86 5.34
C LYS A 46 -3.76 6.69 5.60
N SER A 47 -3.70 7.98 5.30
CA SER A 47 -4.86 8.86 5.35
C SER A 47 -4.70 9.99 4.35
N SER A 48 -5.81 10.46 3.80
CA SER A 48 -5.87 11.72 3.06
C SER A 48 -7.11 12.49 3.46
N VAL A 49 -6.93 13.76 3.80
CA VAL A 49 -8.00 14.68 4.17
C VAL A 49 -7.92 15.90 3.26
N TYR A 50 -9.05 16.27 2.67
CA TYR A 50 -9.25 17.51 1.94
C TYR A 50 -10.15 18.43 2.74
N GLY A 51 -9.70 19.66 3.02
CA GLY A 51 -10.46 20.59 3.85
C GLY A 51 -9.57 21.63 4.51
N ARG A 52 -9.96 22.09 5.70
CA ARG A 52 -9.17 22.94 6.58
C ARG A 52 -9.40 22.51 8.02
N THR A 53 -8.35 22.07 8.70
CA THR A 53 -8.39 21.64 10.11
C THR A 53 -7.72 22.62 11.07
N ASN A 54 -7.12 23.70 10.56
CA ASN A 54 -6.56 24.79 11.36
C ASN A 54 -6.46 26.10 10.54
N SER A 55 -6.37 27.24 11.22
CA SER A 55 -6.36 28.59 10.62
C SER A 55 -4.98 29.07 10.13
N ILE A 56 -3.92 28.31 10.40
CA ILE A 56 -2.53 28.70 10.12
C ILE A 56 -2.06 28.13 8.78
N THR A 57 -2.41 26.88 8.50
CA THR A 57 -1.96 26.17 7.30
C THR A 57 -2.54 26.81 6.06
N CYS A 58 -1.71 27.10 5.05
CA CYS A 58 -2.13 27.71 3.79
C CYS A 58 -2.97 28.99 4.00
N ASN A 59 -2.51 29.92 4.85
CA ASN A 59 -3.23 31.16 5.19
C ASN A 59 -2.63 32.44 4.58
N THR A 60 -1.45 32.36 3.97
CA THR A 60 -0.72 33.52 3.45
C THR A 60 -1.55 34.26 2.41
N ASN A 61 -1.72 35.57 2.58
CA ASN A 61 -2.51 36.46 1.71
C ASN A 61 -3.98 36.04 1.55
N ARG A 62 -4.56 35.34 2.53
CA ARG A 62 -5.96 34.91 2.50
C ARG A 62 -6.85 35.76 3.40
N PRO A 63 -8.08 36.10 2.96
CA PRO A 63 -9.08 36.75 3.81
C PRO A 63 -9.40 35.90 5.05
N SER A 64 -9.67 36.57 6.18
CA SER A 64 -10.06 35.90 7.43
C SER A 64 -11.28 34.99 7.27
N SER A 65 -12.24 35.40 6.43
CA SER A 65 -13.44 34.60 6.09
C SER A 65 -13.12 33.25 5.46
N GLU A 66 -11.98 33.10 4.76
CA GLU A 66 -11.60 31.85 4.09
C GLU A 66 -10.84 30.87 5.01
N VAL A 67 -10.32 31.34 6.16
CA VAL A 67 -9.38 30.57 7.00
C VAL A 67 -9.86 30.30 8.43
N THR A 68 -10.96 30.91 8.84
CA THR A 68 -11.54 30.76 10.18
C THR A 68 -12.34 29.47 10.37
N ASN A 69 -12.98 28.96 9.31
CA ASN A 69 -13.70 27.69 9.39
C ASN A 69 -12.72 26.50 9.39
N THR A 70 -12.49 25.93 10.57
CA THR A 70 -11.64 24.74 10.77
C THR A 70 -12.43 23.44 10.98
N ASN A 71 -13.76 23.52 10.98
CA ASN A 71 -14.66 22.37 11.01
C ASN A 71 -14.96 21.92 9.58
N CYS A 72 -13.92 21.84 8.76
CA CYS A 72 -14.01 21.50 7.36
C CYS A 72 -13.05 20.35 7.04
N ALA A 73 -13.55 19.13 6.95
CA ALA A 73 -12.71 17.99 6.61
C ALA A 73 -13.53 16.91 5.89
N LEU A 74 -13.01 16.50 4.73
CA LEU A 74 -13.50 15.35 3.98
C LEU A 74 -12.37 14.34 3.86
N ARG A 75 -12.63 13.10 4.27
CA ARG A 75 -11.72 11.98 3.99
C ARG A 75 -11.86 11.57 2.53
N ILE A 76 -10.74 11.42 1.84
CA ILE A 76 -10.70 11.07 0.41
C ILE A 76 -9.80 9.85 0.19
N THR A 77 -10.09 9.07 -0.86
CA THR A 77 -9.29 7.89 -1.25
C THR A 77 -8.48 8.11 -2.53
N THR A 78 -8.85 9.10 -3.34
CA THR A 78 -8.31 9.31 -4.70
C THR A 78 -6.79 9.42 -4.74
N ILE A 79 -6.16 9.98 -3.70
CA ILE A 79 -4.70 10.03 -3.59
C ILE A 79 -4.12 8.62 -3.41
N ALA A 80 -4.71 7.79 -2.56
CA ALA A 80 -4.31 6.41 -2.36
C ALA A 80 -4.48 5.61 -3.66
N ASP A 81 -5.63 5.75 -4.33
CA ASP A 81 -5.95 5.04 -5.58
C ASP A 81 -4.90 5.33 -6.68
N ARG A 82 -4.42 6.58 -6.76
CA ARG A 82 -3.49 7.04 -7.79
C ARG A 82 -2.01 6.89 -7.41
N CYS A 83 -1.66 6.94 -6.13
CA CYS A 83 -0.26 6.97 -5.69
C CYS A 83 0.24 5.68 -5.04
N ASN A 84 -0.64 4.84 -4.48
CA ASN A 84 -0.20 3.61 -3.82
C ASN A 84 0.61 2.75 -4.79
N GLY A 85 1.71 2.18 -4.33
CA GLY A 85 2.55 1.30 -5.14
C GLY A 85 3.50 2.01 -6.12
N LEU A 86 3.49 3.34 -6.20
CA LEU A 86 4.47 4.10 -6.97
C LEU A 86 5.67 4.51 -6.09
N LYS A 87 6.83 4.77 -6.71
CA LYS A 87 7.97 5.39 -6.03
C LYS A 87 7.81 6.90 -5.89
N GLU A 88 7.24 7.52 -6.91
CA GLU A 88 6.97 8.95 -7.00
C GLU A 88 5.57 9.16 -7.57
N CYS A 89 4.82 10.09 -6.99
CA CYS A 89 3.47 10.43 -7.43
C CYS A 89 3.32 11.95 -7.44
N GLU A 90 2.94 12.52 -8.58
CA GLU A 90 2.58 13.94 -8.72
C GLU A 90 1.10 14.07 -9.05
N LEU A 91 0.36 14.82 -8.24
CA LEU A 91 -1.07 15.07 -8.43
C LEU A 91 -1.36 16.55 -8.50
N LYS A 92 -2.04 16.98 -9.57
CA LYS A 92 -2.64 18.32 -9.63
C LYS A 92 -3.92 18.30 -8.80
N THR A 93 -3.90 18.98 -7.66
CA THR A 93 -4.97 18.88 -6.65
C THR A 93 -6.34 19.35 -7.15
N GLU A 94 -6.38 20.27 -8.10
CA GLU A 94 -7.60 20.75 -8.76
C GLU A 94 -8.24 19.72 -9.71
N LEU A 95 -7.46 18.75 -10.21
CA LEU A 95 -7.94 17.71 -11.13
C LEU A 95 -8.46 16.45 -10.42
N LEU A 96 -8.44 16.45 -9.08
CA LEU A 96 -8.90 15.31 -8.28
C LEU A 96 -10.43 15.20 -8.20
N GLY A 97 -11.16 16.27 -8.52
CA GLY A 97 -12.63 16.24 -8.58
C GLY A 97 -13.31 15.99 -7.23
N ASN A 98 -12.66 16.32 -6.11
CA ASN A 98 -13.23 16.13 -4.78
C ASN A 98 -14.43 17.08 -4.56
N PRO A 99 -15.55 16.61 -3.97
CA PRO A 99 -16.66 17.49 -3.64
C PRO A 99 -16.21 18.53 -2.62
N ASP A 100 -16.76 19.74 -2.70
CA ASP A 100 -16.42 20.81 -1.76
C ASP A 100 -17.02 20.52 -0.37
N PRO A 101 -16.19 20.26 0.67
CA PRO A 101 -16.70 20.02 2.02
C PRO A 101 -17.25 21.27 2.71
N CYS A 102 -16.85 22.47 2.27
CA CYS A 102 -17.16 23.71 2.95
C CYS A 102 -17.00 24.90 1.99
N TYR A 103 -18.13 25.32 1.42
CA TYR A 103 -18.16 26.46 0.49
C TYR A 103 -17.56 27.72 1.11
N GLY A 104 -16.81 28.49 0.32
CA GLY A 104 -16.18 29.75 0.74
C GLY A 104 -14.98 29.61 1.68
N THR A 105 -14.62 28.40 2.12
CA THR A 105 -13.42 28.14 2.92
C THR A 105 -12.28 27.69 2.01
N TYR A 106 -11.09 28.26 2.19
CA TYR A 106 -9.90 27.85 1.42
C TYR A 106 -9.32 26.56 2.00
N LYS A 107 -9.12 25.56 1.14
CA LYS A 107 -8.82 24.18 1.55
C LYS A 107 -7.37 23.79 1.24
N TYR A 108 -6.91 22.74 1.89
CA TYR A 108 -5.65 22.06 1.64
C TYR A 108 -5.83 20.55 1.80
N TYR A 109 -4.86 19.82 1.28
CA TYR A 109 -4.72 18.39 1.41
C TYR A 109 -3.74 18.10 2.53
N ASN A 110 -4.08 17.14 3.39
CA ASN A 110 -3.20 16.58 4.39
C ASN A 110 -3.17 15.06 4.17
N THR A 111 -2.03 14.56 3.71
CA THR A 111 -1.83 13.15 3.39
C THR A 111 -0.71 12.58 4.24
N THR A 112 -1.02 11.49 4.94
CA THR A 112 0.01 10.68 5.62
C THR A 112 0.24 9.40 4.84
N TYR A 113 1.50 8.99 4.72
CA TYR A 113 1.87 7.77 4.03
C TYR A 113 3.10 7.13 4.65
N ASP A 114 3.24 5.84 4.40
CA ASP A 114 4.42 5.04 4.73
C ASP A 114 5.11 4.62 3.42
N CYS A 115 6.39 4.24 3.50
CA CYS A 115 7.10 3.57 2.41
C CYS A 115 7.24 2.08 2.71
N ILE A 116 6.77 1.24 1.79
CA ILE A 116 6.77 -0.22 1.95
C ILE A 116 7.63 -0.90 0.89
N ASN A 117 8.17 -2.08 1.20
CA ASN A 117 8.86 -2.89 0.20
C ASN A 117 7.86 -3.47 -0.82
N GLY A 118 8.32 -3.60 -2.06
CA GLY A 118 7.57 -4.22 -3.15
C GLY A 118 8.22 -3.97 -4.51
N HIS A 119 7.66 -4.62 -5.52
CA HIS A 119 8.08 -4.51 -6.90
C HIS A 119 7.15 -3.54 -7.63
N LEU A 120 7.72 -2.72 -8.51
CA LEU A 120 6.98 -1.84 -9.42
C LEU A 120 7.42 -2.15 -10.85
N VAL A 121 6.46 -2.48 -11.69
CA VAL A 121 6.64 -2.71 -13.13
C VAL A 121 5.87 -1.65 -13.89
N VAL A 122 6.50 -1.10 -14.92
CA VAL A 122 5.92 -0.12 -15.84
C VAL A 122 5.91 -0.74 -17.24
N ILE A 123 4.74 -0.74 -17.87
CA ILE A 123 4.51 -1.35 -19.18
C ILE A 123 3.90 -0.29 -20.08
N CYS A 124 4.63 0.14 -21.10
CA CYS A 124 4.10 1.09 -22.07
C CYS A 124 2.97 0.46 -22.90
N GLU A 125 2.05 1.27 -23.42
CA GLU A 125 0.91 0.80 -24.22
C GLU A 125 1.32 -0.19 -25.33
N GLN A 126 0.54 -1.26 -25.49
CA GLN A 126 0.81 -2.45 -26.33
C GLN A 126 1.98 -3.34 -25.88
N GLY A 127 2.67 -2.98 -24.80
CA GLY A 127 3.69 -3.82 -24.18
C GLY A 127 3.11 -4.86 -23.23
N TYR A 128 3.94 -5.82 -22.82
CA TYR A 128 3.64 -6.80 -21.79
C TYR A 128 4.82 -6.99 -20.83
N SER A 129 4.54 -7.51 -19.64
CA SER A 129 5.57 -7.91 -18.68
C SER A 129 5.08 -9.07 -17.83
N THR A 130 6.02 -9.91 -17.39
CA THR A 130 5.76 -10.99 -16.44
C THR A 130 6.11 -10.53 -15.03
N LEU A 131 5.15 -10.65 -14.12
CA LEU A 131 5.35 -10.58 -12.67
C LEU A 131 5.82 -11.96 -12.21
N ASP A 132 6.81 -12.01 -11.31
CA ASP A 132 7.42 -13.26 -10.87
C ASP A 132 7.79 -13.20 -9.38
N CYS A 133 7.32 -14.19 -8.64
CA CYS A 133 7.60 -14.40 -7.22
C CYS A 133 8.32 -15.72 -6.93
N GLY A 134 8.79 -16.44 -7.96
CA GLY A 134 9.48 -17.71 -7.82
C GLY A 134 8.61 -18.77 -7.15
N SER A 135 8.95 -19.14 -5.91
CA SER A 135 8.14 -20.08 -5.11
C SER A 135 6.92 -19.45 -4.44
N ASP A 136 6.90 -18.11 -4.35
CA ASP A 136 5.98 -17.35 -3.51
C ASP A 136 4.77 -16.87 -4.32
N SER A 137 3.74 -16.40 -3.64
CA SER A 137 2.50 -15.94 -4.27
C SER A 137 2.51 -14.44 -4.49
N ILE A 138 2.07 -14.01 -5.67
CA ILE A 138 1.87 -12.60 -6.01
C ILE A 138 0.68 -12.05 -5.21
N GLU A 139 0.91 -10.96 -4.47
CA GLU A 139 -0.15 -10.11 -3.91
C GLU A 139 -0.03 -8.71 -4.53
N ILE A 140 -1.06 -8.28 -5.25
CA ILE A 140 -1.08 -6.98 -5.92
C ILE A 140 -1.31 -5.87 -4.89
N ILE A 141 -0.43 -4.86 -4.88
CA ILE A 141 -0.58 -3.64 -4.07
C ILE A 141 -1.51 -2.66 -4.79
N ASN A 142 -1.19 -2.35 -6.04
CA ASN A 142 -1.95 -1.40 -6.87
C ASN A 142 -1.69 -1.66 -8.36
N ALA A 143 -2.64 -1.27 -9.22
CA ALA A 143 -2.43 -1.20 -10.65
C ALA A 143 -3.23 -0.05 -11.29
N ASN A 144 -2.63 0.65 -12.25
CA ASN A 144 -3.23 1.79 -12.94
C ASN A 144 -2.86 1.77 -14.43
N TYR A 145 -3.88 1.75 -15.30
CA TYR A 145 -3.73 1.91 -16.74
C TYR A 145 -4.19 3.30 -17.14
N GLY A 146 -3.37 4.03 -17.88
CA GLY A 146 -3.65 5.42 -18.25
C GLY A 146 -2.37 6.23 -18.31
N ARG A 147 -2.40 7.46 -17.79
CA ARG A 147 -1.22 8.33 -17.69
C ARG A 147 -1.33 9.23 -16.47
N GLY A 148 -0.43 9.01 -15.52
CA GLY A 148 -0.30 9.81 -14.29
C GLY A 148 0.80 10.87 -14.35
N ASN A 149 1.74 10.79 -15.30
CA ASN A 149 2.78 11.80 -15.51
C ASN A 149 3.22 11.89 -16.99
N SER A 150 3.94 12.95 -17.33
CA SER A 150 4.39 13.24 -18.71
C SER A 150 5.72 12.59 -19.12
N ARG A 151 6.42 11.94 -18.18
CA ARG A 151 7.78 11.42 -18.36
C ARG A 151 7.82 9.91 -18.62
N THR A 152 6.95 9.15 -17.99
CA THR A 152 6.87 7.71 -18.15
C THR A 152 6.38 7.36 -19.55
N CYS A 153 7.09 6.46 -20.25
CA CYS A 153 6.76 6.02 -21.61
C CYS A 153 6.54 7.21 -22.57
N SER A 154 7.45 8.18 -22.59
CA SER A 154 7.33 9.39 -23.43
C SER A 154 8.42 9.53 -24.49
N ASN A 155 9.44 8.66 -24.51
CA ASN A 155 10.52 8.70 -25.49
C ASN A 155 9.95 8.57 -26.92
N GLY A 156 10.21 9.56 -27.76
CA GLY A 156 9.70 9.60 -29.14
C GLY A 156 8.21 9.93 -29.29
N ILE A 157 7.50 10.25 -28.20
CA ILE A 157 6.08 10.57 -28.22
C ILE A 157 5.87 12.10 -28.22
N PRO A 158 5.05 12.66 -29.13
CA PRO A 158 4.72 14.08 -29.14
C PRO A 158 4.09 14.55 -27.82
N SER A 159 4.40 15.78 -27.40
CA SER A 159 3.98 16.32 -26.10
C SER A 159 2.47 16.35 -25.91
N PHE A 160 1.69 16.60 -26.97
CA PHE A 160 0.22 16.63 -26.87
C PHE A 160 -0.38 15.29 -26.43
N GLN A 161 0.30 14.17 -26.69
CA GLN A 161 -0.15 12.82 -26.27
C GLN A 161 0.31 12.45 -24.85
N THR A 162 1.14 13.28 -24.20
CA THR A 162 1.71 13.01 -22.86
C THR A 162 1.32 14.05 -21.79
N GLN A 163 0.64 15.13 -22.18
CA GLN A 163 0.23 16.21 -21.28
C GLN A 163 -1.00 15.88 -20.42
N ASN A 164 -1.87 14.96 -20.86
CA ASN A 164 -2.99 14.51 -20.06
C ASN A 164 -2.50 13.53 -18.98
N THR A 165 -2.14 14.08 -17.82
CA THR A 165 -1.65 13.33 -16.66
C THR A 165 -2.73 13.01 -15.62
N ASN A 166 -4.00 13.22 -15.98
CA ASN A 166 -5.16 12.90 -15.15
C ASN A 166 -5.98 11.77 -15.78
N CYS A 167 -5.30 10.77 -16.33
CA CYS A 167 -5.93 9.69 -17.08
C CYS A 167 -5.78 8.35 -16.35
N TYR A 168 -6.91 7.76 -15.97
CA TYR A 168 -6.96 6.51 -15.20
C TYR A 168 -8.15 5.67 -15.65
N ALA A 169 -7.88 4.43 -16.07
CA ALA A 169 -8.91 3.46 -16.37
C ALA A 169 -9.53 2.90 -15.08
N PRO A 170 -10.87 2.83 -15.00
CA PRO A 170 -11.54 2.23 -13.86
C PRO A 170 -11.20 0.74 -13.77
N ASN A 171 -11.31 0.16 -12.58
CA ASN A 171 -11.16 -1.28 -12.34
C ASN A 171 -9.79 -1.90 -12.71
N THR A 172 -8.77 -1.11 -13.07
CA THR A 172 -7.45 -1.66 -13.43
C THR A 172 -6.91 -2.59 -12.34
N LEU A 173 -6.95 -2.15 -11.08
CA LEU A 173 -6.50 -2.95 -9.92
C LEU A 173 -7.25 -4.28 -9.82
N SER A 174 -8.58 -4.27 -9.86
CA SER A 174 -9.37 -5.51 -9.72
C SER A 174 -9.15 -6.45 -10.90
N THR A 175 -9.01 -5.93 -12.13
CA THR A 175 -8.68 -6.72 -13.32
C THR A 175 -7.31 -7.39 -13.17
N VAL A 176 -6.26 -6.64 -12.81
CA VAL A 176 -4.91 -7.21 -12.62
C VAL A 176 -4.86 -8.19 -11.44
N ALA A 177 -5.55 -7.88 -10.35
CA ALA A 177 -5.65 -8.78 -9.21
C ALA A 177 -6.35 -10.09 -9.57
N ALA A 178 -7.45 -10.05 -10.32
CA ALA A 178 -8.13 -11.25 -10.81
C ALA A 178 -7.23 -12.09 -11.73
N MET A 179 -6.37 -11.45 -12.52
CA MET A 179 -5.41 -12.13 -13.39
C MET A 179 -4.24 -12.77 -12.64
N CYS A 180 -3.71 -12.10 -11.60
CA CYS A 180 -2.38 -12.42 -11.07
C CYS A 180 -2.33 -12.86 -9.60
N LYS A 181 -3.30 -12.46 -8.77
CA LYS A 181 -3.25 -12.72 -7.32
C LYS A 181 -3.15 -14.21 -7.03
N GLY A 182 -2.27 -14.58 -6.10
CA GLY A 182 -2.06 -15.96 -5.66
C GLY A 182 -1.20 -16.80 -6.60
N LYS A 183 -0.97 -16.35 -7.85
CA LYS A 183 -0.09 -17.04 -8.80
C LYS A 183 1.38 -16.78 -8.45
N LYS A 184 2.26 -17.67 -8.91
CA LYS A 184 3.72 -17.50 -8.81
C LYS A 184 4.27 -16.59 -9.89
N THR A 185 3.73 -16.74 -11.09
CA THR A 185 4.05 -15.92 -12.26
C THR A 185 2.76 -15.46 -12.94
N CYS A 186 2.78 -14.27 -13.53
CA CYS A 186 1.64 -13.71 -14.25
C CYS A 186 2.10 -12.73 -15.34
N THR A 187 1.70 -12.95 -16.58
CA THR A 187 1.95 -11.97 -17.66
C THR A 187 0.76 -11.05 -17.82
N VAL A 188 1.03 -9.75 -17.85
CA VAL A 188 0.04 -8.68 -18.05
C VAL A 188 0.43 -7.83 -19.24
N GLU A 189 -0.57 -7.39 -20.00
CA GLU A 189 -0.43 -6.56 -21.19
C GLU A 189 -1.09 -5.20 -20.96
N ALA A 190 -0.45 -4.12 -21.40
CA ALA A 190 -0.97 -2.76 -21.31
C ALA A 190 -1.83 -2.41 -22.54
N SER A 191 -3.06 -2.93 -22.58
CA SER A 191 -3.93 -2.81 -23.77
C SER A 191 -5.33 -2.27 -23.48
N ASN A 192 -5.84 -1.48 -24.42
CA ASN A 192 -7.22 -0.99 -24.46
C ASN A 192 -8.25 -2.14 -24.50
N THR A 193 -7.89 -3.30 -25.04
CA THR A 193 -8.80 -4.45 -25.06
C THR A 193 -9.08 -4.99 -23.64
N ILE A 194 -8.11 -4.83 -22.73
CA ILE A 194 -8.21 -5.32 -21.35
C ILE A 194 -8.82 -4.25 -20.44
N PHE A 195 -8.42 -2.99 -20.60
CA PHE A 195 -8.76 -1.91 -19.66
C PHE A 195 -9.72 -0.84 -20.22
N ASN A 196 -10.12 -0.96 -21.49
CA ASN A 196 -10.73 0.11 -22.28
C ASN A 196 -9.80 1.33 -22.45
N ASP A 197 -10.14 2.26 -23.35
CA ASP A 197 -9.40 3.51 -23.50
C ASP A 197 -9.98 4.60 -22.58
N PRO A 198 -9.30 4.95 -21.47
CA PRO A 198 -9.76 6.01 -20.56
C PRO A 198 -9.59 7.44 -21.10
N CYS A 199 -8.75 7.65 -22.11
CA CYS A 199 -8.39 8.99 -22.57
C CYS A 199 -7.87 8.97 -24.01
N PHE A 200 -8.79 8.93 -24.98
CA PHE A 200 -8.47 8.94 -26.40
C PHE A 200 -7.46 10.04 -26.79
N GLY A 201 -6.50 9.69 -27.63
CA GLY A 201 -5.42 10.59 -28.07
C GLY A 201 -4.28 10.78 -27.08
N THR A 202 -4.36 10.18 -25.89
CA THR A 202 -3.26 10.11 -24.92
C THR A 202 -2.63 8.72 -24.96
N VAL A 203 -1.31 8.65 -25.09
CA VAL A 203 -0.57 7.38 -25.00
C VAL A 203 -0.55 6.95 -23.54
N LYS A 204 -0.84 5.69 -23.26
CA LYS A 204 -1.01 5.17 -21.90
C LYS A 204 0.15 4.27 -21.48
N TYR A 205 0.16 3.89 -20.22
CA TYR A 205 1.01 2.86 -19.66
C TYR A 205 0.27 2.19 -18.51
N LEU A 206 0.61 0.92 -18.25
CA LEU A 206 0.18 0.19 -17.07
C LEU A 206 1.31 0.23 -16.03
N THR A 207 0.99 0.69 -14.82
CA THR A 207 1.84 0.43 -13.65
C THR A 207 1.24 -0.71 -12.86
N VAL A 208 2.03 -1.72 -12.51
CA VAL A 208 1.63 -2.77 -11.57
C VAL A 208 2.64 -2.83 -10.43
N SER A 209 2.12 -2.79 -9.21
CA SER A 209 2.93 -2.95 -8.01
C SER A 209 2.46 -4.16 -7.22
N TYR A 210 3.40 -4.96 -6.72
CA TYR A 210 3.10 -6.21 -6.04
C TYR A 210 4.18 -6.59 -5.02
N ILE A 211 3.83 -7.49 -4.11
CA ILE A 211 4.76 -8.16 -3.21
C ILE A 211 4.65 -9.67 -3.40
N CYS A 212 5.71 -10.36 -3.02
CA CYS A 212 5.74 -11.82 -2.98
C CYS A 212 5.52 -12.28 -1.55
N THR A 213 4.48 -13.08 -1.34
CA THR A 213 4.04 -13.51 -0.01
C THR A 213 4.05 -15.02 0.13
N ARG A 214 4.29 -15.47 1.36
CA ARG A 214 4.21 -16.86 1.78
C ARG A 214 3.16 -16.94 2.87
N GLU A 215 2.19 -17.82 2.67
CA GLU A 215 1.24 -18.20 3.71
C GLU A 215 1.65 -19.56 4.29
N ILE A 216 1.77 -19.62 5.61
CA ILE A 216 1.96 -20.87 6.33
C ILE A 216 0.83 -21.07 7.33
N VAL A 217 0.41 -22.32 7.45
CA VAL A 217 -0.62 -22.77 8.39
C VAL A 217 0.00 -23.82 9.31
N THR A 218 -0.20 -23.66 10.61
CA THR A 218 0.32 -24.57 11.63
C THR A 218 -0.76 -24.87 12.65
N CYS A 219 -1.12 -26.14 12.83
CA CYS A 219 -2.18 -26.54 13.75
C CYS A 219 -1.77 -26.30 15.21
N GLU A 220 -2.76 -26.08 16.09
CA GLU A 220 -2.52 -25.90 17.52
C GLU A 220 -1.69 -27.07 18.11
N SER A 221 -0.73 -26.70 18.97
CA SER A 221 0.32 -27.55 19.54
C SER A 221 1.49 -27.93 18.62
N SER A 222 1.54 -27.39 17.39
CA SER A 222 2.70 -27.52 16.49
C SER A 222 3.53 -26.22 16.44
N THR A 223 4.68 -26.25 15.77
CA THR A 223 5.57 -25.10 15.62
C THR A 223 5.70 -24.69 14.16
N ALA A 224 5.39 -23.43 13.86
CA ALA A 224 5.58 -22.85 12.53
C ALA A 224 7.05 -22.52 12.32
N THR A 225 7.56 -22.69 11.10
CA THR A 225 8.94 -22.31 10.73
C THR A 225 8.90 -21.35 9.54
N LEU A 226 9.42 -20.14 9.73
CA LEU A 226 9.60 -19.13 8.70
C LEU A 226 11.07 -19.10 8.31
N ASN A 227 11.36 -18.98 7.01
CA ASN A 227 12.73 -18.95 6.51
C ASN A 227 12.84 -18.08 5.26
N CYS A 228 13.82 -17.19 5.23
CA CYS A 228 14.10 -16.28 4.11
C CYS A 228 15.53 -16.43 3.55
N GLY A 229 16.30 -17.42 4.01
CA GLY A 229 17.67 -17.65 3.58
C GLY A 229 18.55 -16.45 3.91
N ALA A 230 19.07 -15.78 2.87
CA ALA A 230 19.87 -14.56 3.02
C ALA A 230 19.04 -13.28 3.24
N HIS A 231 17.72 -13.34 3.07
CA HIS A 231 16.80 -12.20 3.21
C HIS A 231 16.21 -12.13 4.62
N ARG A 232 15.45 -11.06 4.88
CA ARG A 232 14.85 -10.75 6.17
C ARG A 232 13.35 -10.98 6.13
N ILE A 233 12.80 -11.58 7.19
CA ILE A 233 11.37 -11.83 7.35
C ILE A 233 10.66 -10.50 7.59
N LYS A 234 9.60 -10.26 6.81
CA LYS A 234 8.64 -9.18 7.00
C LYS A 234 7.26 -9.77 7.24
N ILE A 235 6.72 -9.61 8.45
CA ILE A 235 5.38 -10.13 8.77
C ILE A 235 4.31 -9.19 8.19
N ILE A 236 3.33 -9.77 7.50
CA ILE A 236 2.26 -9.04 6.81
C ILE A 236 0.94 -9.16 7.57
N SER A 237 0.55 -10.39 7.90
CA SER A 237 -0.63 -10.68 8.70
C SER A 237 -0.44 -11.97 9.49
N ALA A 238 -1.19 -12.12 10.57
CA ALA A 238 -1.22 -13.34 11.34
C ALA A 238 -2.54 -13.51 12.07
N ASN A 239 -2.95 -14.76 12.27
CA ASN A 239 -4.05 -15.12 13.14
C ASN A 239 -3.76 -16.44 13.86
N TYR A 240 -3.94 -16.48 15.17
CA TYR A 240 -4.07 -17.73 15.91
C TYR A 240 -5.53 -17.90 16.28
N GLY A 241 -6.20 -18.91 15.73
CA GLY A 241 -7.64 -19.03 15.87
C GLY A 241 -8.23 -20.04 14.90
N ARG A 242 -9.42 -19.77 14.39
CA ARG A 242 -10.08 -20.59 13.36
C ARG A 242 -11.01 -19.72 12.52
N THR A 243 -10.82 -19.81 11.21
CA THR A 243 -11.57 -19.07 10.18
C THR A 243 -12.36 -19.98 9.25
N ASP A 244 -12.12 -21.29 9.28
CA ASP A 244 -12.82 -22.28 8.47
C ASP A 244 -12.90 -23.65 9.17
N SER A 245 -13.74 -24.55 8.64
CA SER A 245 -13.99 -25.89 9.20
C SER A 245 -13.09 -26.99 8.65
N THR A 246 -12.24 -26.69 7.67
CA THR A 246 -11.45 -27.67 6.90
C THR A 246 -9.99 -27.71 7.33
N THR A 247 -9.40 -26.56 7.64
CA THR A 247 -8.03 -26.40 8.07
C THR A 247 -7.81 -27.06 9.42
N CYS A 248 -6.79 -27.92 9.52
CA CYS A 248 -6.46 -28.65 10.75
C CYS A 248 -7.66 -29.41 11.37
N SER A 249 -8.54 -30.00 10.54
CA SER A 249 -9.77 -30.65 11.00
C SER A 249 -9.67 -32.17 11.17
N SER A 250 -8.61 -32.80 10.66
CA SER A 250 -8.46 -34.26 10.69
C SER A 250 -8.50 -34.81 12.11
N GLY A 251 -9.38 -35.78 12.36
CA GLY A 251 -9.58 -36.40 13.67
C GLY A 251 -10.23 -35.51 14.73
N ARG A 252 -10.74 -34.32 14.37
CA ARG A 252 -11.35 -33.37 15.32
C ARG A 252 -12.87 -33.54 15.40
N PRO A 253 -13.45 -33.51 16.61
CA PRO A 253 -14.91 -33.47 16.78
C PRO A 253 -15.53 -32.24 16.11
N ALA A 254 -16.75 -32.37 15.59
CA ALA A 254 -17.48 -31.29 14.94
C ALA A 254 -17.61 -30.03 15.83
N SER A 255 -17.74 -30.22 17.15
CA SER A 255 -17.82 -29.12 18.13
C SER A 255 -16.54 -28.27 18.19
N GLN A 256 -15.37 -28.84 17.88
CA GLN A 256 -14.09 -28.12 17.92
C GLN A 256 -13.79 -27.34 16.63
N ILE A 257 -14.53 -27.57 15.55
CA ILE A 257 -14.30 -26.98 14.22
C ILE A 257 -15.47 -26.12 13.71
N SER A 258 -16.53 -25.99 14.50
CA SER A 258 -17.74 -25.25 14.14
C SER A 258 -17.55 -23.73 14.22
N ASN A 259 -16.76 -23.25 15.18
CA ASN A 259 -16.49 -21.83 15.34
C ASN A 259 -15.44 -21.33 14.33
N LYS A 260 -15.90 -20.57 13.33
CA LYS A 260 -15.09 -19.97 12.25
C LYS A 260 -14.82 -18.49 12.47
N ASN A 261 -15.27 -17.93 13.59
CA ASN A 261 -15.09 -16.53 13.93
C ASN A 261 -14.17 -16.39 15.13
N CYS A 262 -13.05 -17.11 15.09
CA CYS A 262 -12.07 -17.12 16.16
C CYS A 262 -10.78 -16.44 15.72
N TYR A 263 -10.50 -15.30 16.35
CA TYR A 263 -9.36 -14.44 16.02
C TYR A 263 -8.63 -13.99 17.28
N THR A 264 -7.30 -13.96 17.23
CA THR A 264 -6.47 -13.29 18.25
C THR A 264 -6.09 -11.90 17.73
N PRO A 265 -6.62 -10.80 18.31
CA PRO A 265 -6.37 -9.44 17.81
C PRO A 265 -4.90 -9.03 17.78
N ASP A 266 -4.10 -9.55 18.72
CA ASP A 266 -2.69 -9.17 18.88
C ASP A 266 -1.70 -10.16 18.22
N ALA A 267 -2.19 -11.10 17.41
CA ALA A 267 -1.35 -12.13 16.80
C ALA A 267 -0.24 -11.52 15.93
N LEU A 268 -0.55 -10.48 15.16
CA LEU A 268 0.42 -9.79 14.30
C LEU A 268 1.58 -9.20 15.10
N ASN A 269 1.30 -8.44 16.15
CA ASN A 269 2.35 -7.77 16.94
C ASN A 269 3.23 -8.80 17.66
N LYS A 270 2.63 -9.87 18.21
CA LYS A 270 3.38 -10.95 18.87
C LYS A 270 4.36 -11.64 17.92
N ILE A 271 3.94 -11.91 16.68
CA ILE A 271 4.81 -12.56 15.69
C ILE A 271 5.83 -11.59 15.12
N ALA A 272 5.44 -10.34 14.84
CA ALA A 272 6.37 -9.31 14.41
C ALA A 272 7.48 -9.09 15.46
N ALA A 273 7.12 -8.96 16.74
CA ALA A 273 8.08 -8.84 17.84
C ALA A 273 9.03 -10.06 17.93
N ARG A 274 8.56 -11.24 17.52
CA ARG A 274 9.34 -12.48 17.56
C ARG A 274 10.22 -12.70 16.33
N CYS A 275 9.76 -12.34 15.13
CA CYS A 275 10.34 -12.83 13.87
C CYS A 275 10.78 -11.73 12.90
N GLU A 276 10.28 -10.50 13.04
CA GLU A 276 10.56 -9.42 12.11
C GLU A 276 12.07 -9.18 12.01
N GLY A 277 12.60 -9.05 10.79
CA GLY A 277 14.02 -8.80 10.55
C GLY A 277 14.94 -9.99 10.80
N GLN A 278 14.44 -11.17 11.13
CA GLN A 278 15.24 -12.39 11.21
C GLN A 278 15.31 -13.11 9.87
N SER A 279 16.32 -13.94 9.63
CA SER A 279 16.41 -14.79 8.43
C SER A 279 15.65 -16.11 8.58
N SER A 280 15.48 -16.58 9.82
CA SER A 280 14.70 -17.76 10.18
C SER A 280 14.04 -17.51 11.53
N CYS A 281 12.81 -18.00 11.72
CA CYS A 281 12.07 -17.85 12.97
C CYS A 281 11.14 -19.05 13.17
N GLU A 282 11.12 -19.59 14.38
CA GLU A 282 10.10 -20.57 14.78
C GLU A 282 8.97 -19.87 15.53
N VAL A 283 7.74 -20.40 15.52
CA VAL A 283 6.62 -19.87 16.31
C VAL A 283 5.72 -21.03 16.79
N PRO A 284 5.72 -21.35 18.10
CA PRO A 284 4.77 -22.31 18.66
C PRO A 284 3.32 -21.80 18.53
N ALA A 285 2.46 -22.59 17.90
CA ALA A 285 1.02 -22.33 17.78
C ALA A 285 0.30 -22.79 19.05
N THR A 286 0.46 -22.05 20.15
CA THR A 286 -0.07 -22.44 21.47
C THR A 286 -0.75 -21.28 22.19
N ASN A 287 -1.63 -21.63 23.13
CA ASN A 287 -2.29 -20.66 24.02
C ASN A 287 -1.29 -19.94 24.95
N VAL A 288 -0.10 -20.49 25.17
CA VAL A 288 0.96 -19.83 25.95
C VAL A 288 1.46 -18.58 25.22
N VAL A 289 1.60 -18.65 23.90
CA VAL A 289 2.05 -17.50 23.09
C VAL A 289 0.90 -16.54 22.83
N PHE A 290 -0.26 -17.07 22.43
CA PHE A 290 -1.33 -16.24 21.87
C PHE A 290 -2.51 -15.99 22.81
N SER A 291 -2.54 -16.61 23.99
CA SER A 291 -3.75 -16.78 24.81
C SER A 291 -4.80 -17.64 24.09
N ASP A 292 -5.90 -18.01 24.76
CA ASP A 292 -6.99 -18.77 24.12
C ASP A 292 -8.12 -17.82 23.69
N PRO A 293 -8.25 -17.49 22.39
CA PRO A 293 -9.29 -16.59 21.89
C PRO A 293 -10.69 -17.23 21.85
N CYS A 294 -10.79 -18.56 21.89
CA CYS A 294 -12.06 -19.26 21.70
C CYS A 294 -12.01 -20.66 22.33
N TYR A 295 -12.24 -20.71 23.65
CA TYR A 295 -12.20 -21.95 24.42
C TYR A 295 -13.08 -23.05 23.81
N GLY A 296 -12.55 -24.28 23.77
CA GLY A 296 -13.22 -25.45 23.18
C GLY A 296 -13.15 -25.53 21.65
N THR A 297 -12.59 -24.53 20.97
CA THR A 297 -12.31 -24.57 19.53
C THR A 297 -10.85 -24.98 19.30
N TYR A 298 -10.63 -25.96 18.42
CA TYR A 298 -9.27 -26.34 18.02
C TYR A 298 -8.74 -25.32 17.01
N LYS A 299 -7.61 -24.69 17.30
CA LYS A 299 -7.11 -23.54 16.54
C LYS A 299 -6.00 -23.92 15.57
N TYR A 300 -5.61 -22.96 14.75
CA TYR A 300 -4.40 -22.98 13.95
C TYR A 300 -3.84 -21.57 13.84
N LEU A 301 -2.53 -21.52 13.63
CA LEU A 301 -1.77 -20.32 13.36
C LEU A 301 -1.61 -20.16 11.85
N THR A 302 -2.17 -19.08 11.30
CA THR A 302 -1.89 -18.62 9.93
C THR A 302 -0.92 -17.44 10.00
N ILE A 303 0.16 -17.48 9.23
CA ILE A 303 1.12 -16.37 9.10
C ILE A 303 1.33 -16.09 7.62
N VAL A 304 1.12 -14.84 7.22
CA VAL A 304 1.52 -14.33 5.91
C VAL A 304 2.74 -13.45 6.08
N TYR A 305 3.83 -13.75 5.37
CA TYR A 305 5.08 -13.00 5.43
C TYR A 305 5.74 -12.87 4.06
N SER A 306 6.69 -11.96 3.92
CA SER A 306 7.56 -11.85 2.76
C SER A 306 9.04 -11.87 3.18
N CYS A 307 9.91 -12.12 2.20
CA CYS A 307 11.36 -12.06 2.36
C CYS A 307 11.88 -10.81 1.63
N VAL A 308 12.50 -9.89 2.36
CA VAL A 308 12.94 -8.57 1.88
C VAL A 308 14.40 -8.28 2.19
#